data_AF-A0A810NA94-F1
#
_entry.id   AF-A0A810NA94-F1
#
_cell.length_a   1.000
_cell.length_b   1.000
_cell.length_c   1.000
_cell.angle_alpha   90.00
_cell.angle_beta   90.00
_cell.angle_gamma   90.00
#
_symmetry.space_group_name_H-M   'P 1'
#
loop_
_entity.id
_entity.type
_entity.pdbx_description
1 polymer ?
#
loop_
_entity_poly.entity_id
_entity_poly.type
_entity_poly.pdbx_seq_one_letter_code
_entity_poly.pdbx_strand_id
1 'polypeptide(L)'
;MAVAAAALAADPSTLVGAGGAVDRRIAELAVTVALRRHARGGGRGERGARDLRDVRLVVGSGGVLRHGVAGAGAGVLAAALADHAGGWAVPRAPRTVVDVDYVLAAAGLLADGFPVAAAGLLRGLAGTSDR
;
A
#
# COMPACT_ATOMS: atom_id res chain seq x y z
N MET A 1 15.20 -23.60 25.56
CA MET A 1 15.06 -22.17 25.21
C MET A 1 15.96 -21.77 24.04
N ALA A 2 17.29 -21.89 24.12
CA ALA A 2 18.21 -21.46 23.05
C ALA A 2 17.99 -22.19 21.69
N VAL A 3 17.70 -23.50 21.71
CA VAL A 3 17.45 -24.29 20.48
C VAL A 3 16.16 -23.86 19.78
N ALA A 4 15.09 -23.59 20.55
CA ALA A 4 13.83 -23.10 19.99
C ALA A 4 13.98 -21.69 19.41
N ALA A 5 14.73 -20.81 20.08
CA ALA A 5 15.05 -19.47 19.56
C ALA A 5 15.88 -19.53 18.27
N ALA A 6 16.86 -20.44 18.17
CA ALA A 6 17.65 -20.63 16.96
C ALA A 6 16.82 -21.19 15.80
N ALA A 7 15.90 -22.12 16.06
CA ALA A 7 14.98 -22.64 15.05
C ALA A 7 14.03 -21.55 14.52
N LEU A 8 13.48 -20.70 15.41
CA LEU A 8 12.63 -19.57 15.02
C LEU A 8 13.39 -18.48 14.26
N ALA A 9 14.66 -18.24 14.59
CA ALA A 9 15.48 -17.29 13.85
C ALA A 9 15.87 -17.83 12.46
N ALA A 10 16.09 -19.15 12.35
CA ALA A 10 16.40 -19.81 11.09
C ALA A 10 15.17 -19.91 10.17
N ASP A 11 13.98 -20.05 10.75
CA ASP A 11 12.72 -20.06 10.01
C ASP A 11 11.64 -19.21 10.71
N PRO A 12 11.68 -17.88 10.52
CA PRO A 12 10.68 -16.96 11.09
C PRO A 12 9.27 -17.24 10.56
N SER A 13 9.14 -17.91 9.41
CA SER A 13 7.85 -18.20 8.79
C SER A 13 7.02 -19.18 9.60
N THR A 14 7.65 -19.97 10.47
CA THR A 14 6.98 -20.87 11.43
C THR A 14 6.12 -20.15 12.48
N LEU A 15 6.40 -18.86 12.75
CA LEU A 15 5.56 -18.02 13.61
C LEU A 15 4.30 -17.53 12.90
N VAL A 16 4.29 -17.61 11.57
CA VAL A 16 3.21 -17.17 10.71
C VAL A 16 2.26 -18.35 10.53
N GLY A 17 1.44 -18.62 11.56
CA GLY A 17 0.36 -19.62 11.48
C GLY A 17 -0.71 -19.25 10.43
N ALA A 18 -1.93 -19.81 10.54
CA ALA A 18 -3.09 -19.56 9.66
C ALA A 18 -3.61 -18.09 9.60
N GLY A 19 -2.78 -17.10 9.94
CA GLY A 19 -3.06 -15.68 10.17
C GLY A 19 -3.21 -14.80 8.93
N GLY A 20 -3.11 -15.33 7.71
CA GLY A 20 -3.24 -14.51 6.49
C GLY A 20 -4.56 -13.73 6.39
N ALA A 21 -5.65 -14.27 6.95
CA ALA A 21 -6.94 -13.56 7.02
C ALA A 21 -6.92 -12.39 8.02
N VAL A 22 -6.25 -12.57 9.16
CA VAL A 22 -6.07 -11.52 10.17
C VAL A 22 -5.16 -10.43 9.64
N ASP A 23 -4.03 -10.80 9.02
CA ASP A 23 -3.09 -9.87 8.41
C ASP A 23 -3.75 -9.04 7.31
N ARG A 24 -4.56 -9.68 6.45
CA ARG A 24 -5.39 -8.98 5.47
C ARG A 24 -6.33 -7.98 6.13
N ARG A 25 -7.02 -8.38 7.20
CA ARG A 25 -7.95 -7.49 7.91
C ARG A 25 -7.24 -6.31 8.58
N ILE A 26 -6.07 -6.54 9.17
CA ILE A 26 -5.23 -5.48 9.74
C ILE A 26 -4.76 -4.53 8.63
N ALA A 27 -4.33 -5.07 7.48
CA ALA A 27 -3.90 -4.27 6.34
C ALA A 27 -5.05 -3.40 5.79
N GLU A 28 -6.26 -3.95 5.63
CA GLU A 28 -7.46 -3.19 5.25
C GLU A 28 -7.71 -2.02 6.21
N LEU A 29 -7.72 -2.29 7.52
CA LEU A 29 -7.93 -1.26 8.54
C LEU A 29 -6.83 -0.19 8.52
N ALA A 30 -5.57 -0.61 8.37
CA ALA A 30 -4.43 0.31 8.30
C ALA A 30 -4.53 1.24 7.09
N VAL A 31 -4.88 0.71 5.91
CA VAL A 31 -5.07 1.52 4.69
C VAL A 31 -6.26 2.47 4.86
N THR A 32 -7.40 2.00 5.37
CA THR A 32 -8.56 2.86 5.64
C THR A 32 -8.21 4.01 6.58
N VAL A 33 -7.52 3.74 7.70
CA VAL A 33 -7.10 4.78 8.64
C VAL A 33 -6.12 5.75 7.99
N ALA A 34 -5.18 5.26 7.19
CA ALA A 34 -4.25 6.11 6.46
C ALA A 34 -4.96 7.05 5.48
N LEU A 35 -5.90 6.54 4.69
CA LEU A 35 -6.72 7.34 3.76
C LEU A 35 -7.51 8.41 4.50
N ARG A 36 -8.18 8.05 5.59
CA ARG A 36 -8.95 8.98 6.43
C ARG A 36 -8.05 10.06 7.03
N ARG A 37 -6.87 9.70 7.53
CA ARG A 37 -5.90 10.65 8.08
C ARG A 37 -5.42 11.65 7.02
N HIS A 38 -5.18 11.21 5.78
CA HIS A 38 -4.77 12.10 4.69
C HIS A 38 -5.92 12.96 4.14
N ALA A 39 -7.15 12.44 4.19
CA ALA A 39 -8.36 13.18 3.80
C ALA A 39 -8.88 14.11 4.92
N ARG A 40 -8.27 14.10 6.11
CA ARG A 40 -8.79 14.74 7.32
C ARG A 40 -8.78 16.25 7.20
N GLY A 41 -9.97 16.82 7.02
CA GLY A 41 -10.31 18.26 6.97
C GLY A 41 -10.72 18.77 5.59
N GLY A 42 -10.72 17.92 4.54
CA GLY A 42 -11.13 18.31 3.18
C GLY A 42 -12.62 18.65 3.07
N GLY A 43 -13.41 18.24 4.06
CA GLY A 43 -14.82 18.62 4.22
C GLY A 43 -15.11 19.54 5.41
N ARG A 44 -14.12 19.98 6.20
CA ARG A 44 -14.36 20.72 7.47
C ARG A 44 -13.42 21.91 7.74
N GLY A 45 -12.60 22.34 6.77
CA GLY A 45 -11.81 23.57 6.89
C GLY A 45 -10.63 23.52 7.88
N GLU A 46 -10.26 22.33 8.36
CA GLU A 46 -9.07 22.14 9.20
C GLU A 46 -7.79 22.21 8.35
N ARG A 47 -6.80 22.99 8.80
CA ARG A 47 -5.52 23.19 8.11
C ARG A 47 -4.72 21.88 8.08
N GLY A 48 -4.36 21.42 6.89
CA GLY A 48 -3.54 20.21 6.66
C GLY A 48 -4.22 19.11 5.86
N ALA A 49 -5.52 19.28 5.59
CA ALA A 49 -6.33 18.33 4.87
C ALA A 49 -6.18 18.39 3.35
N ARG A 50 -6.26 17.24 2.68
CA ARG A 50 -6.39 17.19 1.22
C ARG A 50 -7.73 16.60 0.83
N ASP A 51 -8.37 17.20 -0.16
CA ASP A 51 -9.40 16.53 -0.92
C ASP A 51 -8.72 15.46 -1.81
N LEU A 52 -8.94 14.18 -1.52
CA LEU A 52 -8.34 13.09 -2.29
C LEU A 52 -9.26 12.61 -3.43
N ARG A 53 -10.45 13.19 -3.61
CA ARG A 53 -11.45 12.68 -4.56
C ARG A 53 -10.96 12.63 -6.00
N ASP A 54 -10.00 13.50 -6.35
CA ASP A 54 -9.40 13.59 -7.67
C ASP A 54 -8.03 12.90 -7.78
N VAL A 55 -7.56 12.25 -6.71
CA VAL A 55 -6.38 11.37 -6.77
C VAL A 55 -6.65 10.24 -7.74
N ARG A 56 -5.81 10.14 -8.78
CA ARG A 56 -5.94 9.17 -9.86
C ARG A 56 -5.05 7.93 -9.71
N LEU A 57 -4.08 7.96 -8.81
CA LEU A 57 -3.14 6.87 -8.57
C LEU A 57 -2.94 6.65 -7.08
N VAL A 58 -3.07 5.40 -6.65
CA VAL A 58 -2.73 4.93 -5.31
C VAL A 58 -1.66 3.85 -5.44
N VAL A 59 -0.51 4.06 -4.81
CA VAL A 59 0.61 3.13 -4.81
C VAL A 59 0.78 2.50 -3.43
N GLY A 60 0.66 1.18 -3.34
CA GLY A 60 0.97 0.42 -2.13
C GLY A 60 2.42 -0.08 -2.16
N SER A 61 3.27 0.34 -1.22
CA SER A 61 4.73 0.10 -1.29
C SER A 61 5.27 -0.88 -0.23
N GLY A 62 4.43 -1.60 0.50
CA GLY A 62 4.93 -2.48 1.57
C GLY A 62 3.93 -3.40 2.26
N GLY A 63 4.46 -4.18 3.22
CA GLY A 63 3.69 -5.09 4.08
C GLY A 63 2.92 -6.16 3.32
N VAL A 64 1.70 -6.45 3.78
CA VAL A 64 0.77 -7.43 3.18
C VAL A 64 0.45 -7.13 1.73
N LEU A 65 0.56 -5.86 1.29
CA LEU A 65 0.31 -5.48 -0.10
C LEU A 65 1.30 -6.15 -1.06
N ARG A 66 2.56 -6.30 -0.65
CA ARG A 66 3.63 -6.92 -1.45
C ARG A 66 3.88 -8.39 -1.11
N HIS A 67 3.73 -8.77 0.17
CA HIS A 67 4.17 -10.06 0.70
C HIS A 67 3.01 -11.03 0.95
N GLY A 68 1.77 -10.58 0.78
CA GLY A 68 0.60 -11.45 0.86
C GLY A 68 0.52 -12.42 -0.32
N VAL A 69 -0.42 -13.36 -0.25
CA VAL A 69 -0.77 -14.20 -1.41
C VAL A 69 -1.08 -13.33 -2.63
N ALA A 70 -0.76 -13.81 -3.84
CA ALA A 70 -1.00 -13.07 -5.08
C ALA A 70 -2.44 -12.53 -5.12
N GLY A 71 -2.59 -11.25 -5.49
CA GLY A 71 -3.88 -10.54 -5.50
C GLY A 71 -4.40 -10.03 -4.14
N ALA A 72 -3.83 -10.45 -2.99
CA ALA A 72 -4.28 -9.96 -1.68
C ALA A 72 -4.11 -8.45 -1.52
N GLY A 73 -3.00 -7.88 -2.02
CA GLY A 73 -2.75 -6.44 -1.96
C GLY A 73 -3.79 -5.62 -2.72
N ALA A 74 -4.20 -6.09 -3.91
CA ALA A 74 -5.25 -5.46 -4.68
C ALA A 74 -6.60 -5.49 -3.93
N GLY A 75 -6.95 -6.64 -3.33
CA GLY A 75 -8.15 -6.78 -2.51
C GLY A 75 -8.18 -5.85 -1.29
N VAL A 76 -7.05 -5.70 -0.59
CA VAL A 76 -6.90 -4.76 0.54
C VAL A 76 -7.15 -3.32 0.10
N LEU A 77 -6.53 -2.88 -1.01
CA LEU A 77 -6.72 -1.52 -1.53
C LEU A 77 -8.17 -1.30 -1.99
N ALA A 78 -8.76 -2.26 -2.69
CA ALA A 78 -10.14 -2.18 -3.15
C ALA A 78 -11.13 -2.05 -1.99
N ALA A 79 -10.99 -2.88 -0.95
CA ALA A 79 -11.84 -2.83 0.23
C ALA A 79 -11.74 -1.49 0.98
N ALA A 80 -10.53 -0.94 1.13
CA ALA A 80 -10.33 0.34 1.79
C ALA A 80 -10.87 1.52 0.97
N LEU A 81 -10.78 1.47 -0.36
CA LEU A 81 -11.29 2.51 -1.26
C LEU A 81 -12.82 2.50 -1.38
N ALA A 82 -13.46 1.35 -1.17
CA ALA A 82 -14.92 1.22 -1.10
C ALA A 82 -15.50 1.70 0.25
N ASP A 83 -14.66 1.94 1.27
CA ASP A 83 -15.11 2.45 2.57
C ASP A 83 -15.31 3.98 2.54
N HIS A 84 -16.51 4.37 2.11
CA HIS A 84 -16.94 5.77 2.10
C HIS A 84 -17.56 6.24 3.43
N ALA A 85 -17.56 5.40 4.48
CA ALA A 85 -18.24 5.72 5.73
C ALA A 85 -17.60 6.94 6.41
N GLY A 86 -18.43 7.87 6.89
CA GLY A 86 -17.99 9.07 7.61
C GLY A 86 -17.70 10.30 6.73
N GLY A 87 -18.03 10.26 5.44
CA GLY A 87 -17.98 11.45 4.56
C GLY A 87 -16.55 11.93 4.23
N TRP A 88 -15.56 11.04 4.35
CA TRP A 88 -14.17 11.37 4.02
C TRP A 88 -14.01 11.56 2.51
N ALA A 89 -13.24 12.58 2.12
CA ALA A 89 -12.89 12.87 0.74
C ALA A 89 -11.83 11.89 0.21
N VAL A 90 -12.13 10.59 0.19
CA VAL A 90 -11.26 9.53 -0.32
C VAL A 90 -11.28 9.49 -1.86
N PRO A 91 -10.27 8.88 -2.51
CA PRO A 91 -10.24 8.77 -3.98
C PRO A 91 -11.48 8.05 -4.53
N ARG A 92 -12.11 8.62 -5.57
CA ARG A 92 -13.36 8.09 -6.14
C ARG A 92 -13.13 6.95 -7.14
N ALA A 93 -12.10 7.08 -7.97
CA ALA A 93 -11.77 6.12 -9.01
C ALA A 93 -10.25 6.12 -9.27
N PRO A 94 -9.43 5.81 -8.25
CA PRO A 94 -8.00 5.72 -8.47
C PRO A 94 -7.67 4.43 -9.22
N ARG A 95 -6.64 4.50 -10.05
CA ARG A 95 -5.89 3.31 -10.41
C ARG A 95 -5.05 2.88 -9.20
N THR A 96 -5.05 1.60 -8.88
CA THR A 96 -4.20 1.03 -7.82
C THR A 96 -3.03 0.26 -8.42
N VAL A 97 -1.86 0.39 -7.81
CA VAL A 97 -0.66 -0.39 -8.13
C VAL A 97 0.06 -0.76 -6.84
N VAL A 98 0.75 -1.89 -6.84
CA VAL A 98 1.63 -2.29 -5.74
C VAL A 98 3.07 -2.23 -6.23
N ASP A 99 3.92 -1.52 -5.49
CA ASP A 99 5.36 -1.46 -5.72
C ASP A 99 6.04 -2.70 -5.17
N VAL A 100 5.87 -3.81 -5.89
CA VAL A 100 6.42 -5.12 -5.55
C VAL A 100 7.95 -5.15 -5.63
N ASP A 101 8.51 -4.46 -6.62
CA ASP A 101 9.94 -4.44 -6.91
C ASP A 101 10.70 -3.32 -6.17
N TYR A 102 10.00 -2.56 -5.31
CA TYR A 102 10.56 -1.46 -4.53
C TYR A 102 11.20 -0.34 -5.37
N VAL A 103 10.69 -0.17 -6.60
CA VAL A 103 11.27 0.74 -7.59
C VAL A 103 10.87 2.19 -7.37
N LEU A 104 9.82 2.46 -6.60
CA LEU A 104 9.35 3.84 -6.36
C LEU A 104 10.42 4.67 -5.64
N ALA A 105 11.08 4.10 -4.63
CA ALA A 105 12.14 4.76 -3.90
C ALA A 105 13.37 5.03 -4.80
N ALA A 106 13.78 4.02 -5.58
CA ALA A 106 14.89 4.16 -6.52
C ALA A 106 14.60 5.20 -7.61
N ALA A 107 13.38 5.20 -8.16
CA ALA A 107 12.96 6.19 -9.14
C ALA A 107 12.98 7.61 -8.58
N GLY A 108 12.57 7.80 -7.32
CA GLY A 108 12.63 9.10 -6.64
C GLY A 108 14.07 9.63 -6.49
N LEU A 109 15.01 8.76 -6.12
CA LEU A 109 16.44 9.13 -6.02
C LEU A 109 17.06 9.50 -7.37
N LEU A 110 16.58 8.90 -8.46
CA LEU A 110 17.08 9.12 -9.82
C LEU A 110 16.38 10.28 -10.55
N ALA A 111 15.28 10.80 -10.03
CA ALA A 111 14.39 11.69 -10.79
C ALA A 111 15.08 12.94 -11.33
N ASP A 112 15.93 13.58 -10.53
CA ASP A 112 16.55 14.86 -10.90
C ASP A 112 17.77 14.67 -11.82
N GLY A 113 18.61 13.67 -11.55
CA GLY A 113 19.86 13.44 -12.30
C GLY A 113 19.72 12.50 -13.50
N PHE A 114 18.76 11.57 -13.44
CA PHE A 114 18.57 10.50 -14.43
C PHE A 114 17.07 10.27 -14.74
N PRO A 115 16.34 11.29 -15.22
CA PRO A 115 14.89 11.22 -15.40
C PRO A 115 14.43 10.09 -16.34
N VAL A 116 15.23 9.76 -17.35
CA VAL A 116 14.92 8.65 -18.29
C VAL A 116 14.98 7.30 -17.59
N ALA A 117 15.96 7.09 -16.71
CA ALA A 117 16.09 5.85 -15.94
C ALA A 117 14.96 5.74 -14.90
N ALA A 118 14.66 6.83 -14.19
CA ALA A 118 13.53 6.90 -13.27
C ALA A 118 12.20 6.55 -13.96
N ALA A 119 11.93 7.15 -15.14
CA ALA A 119 10.75 6.82 -15.93
C ALA A 119 10.74 5.36 -16.41
N GLY A 120 11.90 4.78 -16.73
CA GLY A 120 12.05 3.38 -17.07
C GLY A 120 11.59 2.44 -15.96
N LEU A 121 12.04 2.70 -14.73
CA LEU A 121 11.62 1.96 -13.53
C LEU A 121 10.11 2.06 -13.30
N LEU A 122 9.55 3.27 -13.39
CA LEU A 122 8.13 3.51 -13.15
C LEU A 122 7.21 2.91 -14.22
N ARG A 123 7.69 2.73 -15.46
CA ARG A 123 6.92 2.02 -16.48
C ARG A 123 6.69 0.55 -16.13
N GLY A 124 7.66 -0.10 -15.49
CA GLY A 124 7.50 -1.47 -14.97
C GLY A 124 6.40 -1.52 -13.91
N LEU A 125 6.44 -0.61 -12.95
CA LEU A 125 5.42 -0.46 -11.90
C LEU A 125 4.02 -0.16 -12.46
N ALA A 126 3.94 0.64 -13.51
CA ALA A 126 2.69 0.96 -14.19
C ALA A 126 2.26 -0.12 -15.21
N GLY A 127 3.00 -1.22 -15.38
CA GLY A 127 2.62 -2.35 -16.22
C GLY A 127 2.08 -3.55 -15.43
N THR A 128 2.29 -3.60 -14.11
CA THR A 128 2.03 -4.76 -13.25
C THR A 128 0.66 -4.77 -12.57
N SER A 129 -0.30 -3.97 -13.04
CA SER A 129 -1.65 -3.86 -12.43
C SER A 129 -2.47 -5.16 -12.39
N ASP A 130 -1.96 -6.30 -12.88
CA ASP A 130 -2.71 -7.55 -13.00
C ASP A 130 -1.82 -8.82 -12.93
N ARG A 131 -0.86 -8.88 -11.99
CA ARG A 131 -0.15 -10.14 -11.65
C ARG A 131 -0.26 -10.47 -10.17
#